data_AF-A0A9X4L1C4-F1
#
_entry.id   AF-A0A9X4L1C4-F1
#
_cell.length_a   1.000
_cell.length_b   1.000
_cell.length_c   1.000
_cell.angle_alpha   90.00
_cell.angle_beta   90.00
_cell.angle_gamma   90.00
#
_symmetry.space_group_name_H-M   'P 1'
#
loop_
_entity.id
_entity.type
_entity.pdbx_description
1 polymer ?
#
loop_
_entity_poly.entity_id
_entity_poly.type
_entity_poly.pdbx_seq_one_letter_code
_entity_poly.pdbx_strand_id
1 'polypeptide(L)'
;MSLVSACAGNGNNAASPSASAPASAASPSAASPSASAQSEAAKPDPNAKYDPPIEVSTVRYTDSSFKFKDGESLDNNAWTRAYEEELGIKVKNKWIVNGDQFNQKMNLSITSGDLPDLFMVDAKQLRELAEGGMLEDLTQVVADYGTDLTKEMINRGDQCQGCGHL
;
A
#
# COMPACT_ATOMS: atom_id res chain seq x y z
N MET A 1 -22.15 34.07 18.50
CA MET A 1 -23.37 33.72 19.24
C MET A 1 -23.68 32.26 18.89
N SER A 2 -23.05 31.32 19.58
CA SER A 2 -23.69 30.53 20.66
C SER A 2 -24.80 29.63 20.07
N LEU A 3 -24.71 28.31 20.15
CA LEU A 3 -24.70 27.58 21.41
C LEU A 3 -23.95 26.23 21.30
N VAL A 4 -22.99 26.04 22.20
CA VAL A 4 -22.53 24.74 22.70
C VAL A 4 -23.59 24.21 23.66
N SER A 5 -23.91 22.92 23.57
CA SER A 5 -24.70 22.22 24.59
C SER A 5 -23.85 21.08 25.17
N ALA A 6 -23.71 21.11 26.49
CA ALA A 6 -23.00 20.16 27.34
C ALA A 6 -23.99 19.69 28.43
N CYS A 7 -23.84 18.43 28.86
CA CYS A 7 -24.31 17.84 30.12
C CYS A 7 -23.59 16.47 30.22
N ALA A 8 -23.18 15.90 31.35
CA ALA A 8 -23.05 16.21 32.78
C ALA A 8 -22.25 14.98 33.31
N GLY A 9 -21.24 15.04 34.17
CA GLY A 9 -21.29 15.56 35.53
C GLY A 9 -21.76 14.49 36.51
N ASN A 10 -20.85 13.64 37.04
CA ASN A 10 -21.06 12.96 38.32
C ASN A 10 -19.72 12.70 39.04
N GLY A 11 -19.46 13.49 40.09
CA GLY A 11 -18.34 13.28 41.00
C GLY A 11 -18.61 12.20 42.04
N ASN A 12 -17.57 11.62 42.64
CA ASN A 12 -17.20 11.92 44.02
C ASN A 12 -16.04 11.04 44.54
N ASN A 13 -15.05 11.76 45.07
CA ASN A 13 -14.34 11.56 46.34
C ASN A 13 -13.23 10.52 46.54
N ALA A 14 -12.21 11.05 47.21
CA ALA A 14 -10.92 10.50 47.55
C ALA A 14 -10.83 10.11 49.04
N ALA A 15 -9.92 9.15 49.30
CA ALA A 15 -8.98 9.04 50.43
C ALA A 15 -9.46 8.76 51.90
N SER A 16 -9.16 7.52 52.35
CA SER A 16 -8.37 7.10 53.55
C SER A 16 -8.85 7.44 54.99
N PRO A 17 -8.25 6.91 56.11
CA PRO A 17 -7.28 5.79 56.32
C PRO A 17 -7.53 4.90 57.59
N SER A 18 -6.52 4.08 57.94
CA SER A 18 -6.20 3.45 59.26
C SER A 18 -6.87 2.12 59.64
N ALA A 19 -6.24 1.16 60.32
CA ALA A 19 -4.85 0.75 60.63
C ALA A 19 -4.97 -0.52 61.52
N SER A 20 -4.08 -1.52 61.37
CA SER A 20 -3.51 -2.39 62.45
C SER A 20 -2.77 -3.59 61.84
N ALA A 21 -1.51 -3.78 62.23
CA ALA A 21 -0.61 -4.92 61.96
C ALA A 21 -0.38 -5.71 63.29
N PRO A 22 0.56 -6.69 63.45
CA PRO A 22 1.50 -7.34 62.51
C PRO A 22 1.76 -8.88 62.74
N ALA A 23 2.77 -9.40 62.03
CA ALA A 23 3.64 -10.58 62.29
C ALA A 23 3.12 -11.96 61.81
N SER A 24 3.88 -12.90 61.22
CA SER A 24 5.31 -13.15 60.89
C SER A 24 5.28 -14.29 59.82
N ALA A 25 6.08 -14.40 58.75
CA ALA A 25 7.50 -14.74 58.69
C ALA A 25 7.98 -14.80 57.21
N ALA A 26 9.30 -14.87 57.01
CA ALA A 26 10.10 -14.48 55.84
C ALA A 26 10.18 -15.44 54.60
N SER A 27 10.23 -14.82 53.41
CA SER A 27 11.10 -14.94 52.20
C SER A 27 11.72 -16.28 51.72
N PRO A 28 12.28 -16.35 50.48
CA PRO A 28 11.84 -15.83 49.16
C PRO A 28 11.99 -16.90 48.02
N SER A 29 11.36 -16.73 46.85
CA SER A 29 11.91 -17.29 45.61
C SER A 29 11.42 -16.54 44.39
N ALA A 30 12.36 -15.96 43.67
CA ALA A 30 12.17 -15.30 42.39
C ALA A 30 11.71 -16.30 41.32
N ALA A 31 10.73 -15.91 40.52
CA ALA A 31 10.51 -16.44 39.19
C ALA A 31 10.17 -15.27 38.28
N SER A 32 11.07 -14.99 37.34
CA SER A 32 10.93 -14.00 36.26
C SER A 32 9.56 -14.11 35.57
N PRO A 33 8.97 -13.00 35.12
CA PRO A 33 7.95 -13.08 34.10
C PRO A 33 8.62 -13.62 32.83
N SER A 34 8.22 -14.81 32.43
CA SER A 34 8.54 -15.39 31.13
C SER A 34 8.11 -14.37 30.09
N ALA A 35 9.09 -13.74 29.44
CA ALA A 35 8.86 -12.98 28.22
C ALA A 35 8.19 -13.94 27.25
N SER A 36 6.88 -13.78 27.08
CA SER A 36 6.17 -14.30 25.93
C SER A 36 6.88 -13.72 24.72
N ALA A 37 7.68 -14.57 24.07
CA ALA A 37 8.28 -14.31 22.79
C ALA A 37 7.17 -13.79 21.90
N GLN A 38 7.23 -12.48 21.64
CA GLN A 38 6.43 -11.84 20.62
C GLN A 38 6.88 -12.52 19.34
N SER A 39 6.08 -13.50 18.89
CA SER A 39 6.21 -14.04 17.55
C SER A 39 6.13 -12.84 16.64
N GLU A 40 7.28 -12.47 16.08
CA GLU A 40 7.35 -11.54 14.97
C GLU A 40 6.38 -12.11 13.93
N ALA A 41 5.25 -11.45 13.74
CA ALA A 41 4.28 -11.86 12.75
C ALA A 41 5.04 -11.85 11.42
N ALA A 42 5.24 -13.04 10.84
CA ALA A 42 5.91 -13.17 9.57
C ALA A 42 5.19 -12.23 8.58
N LYS A 43 5.95 -11.33 7.95
CA LYS A 43 5.40 -10.48 6.89
C LYS A 43 4.72 -11.39 5.86
N PRO A 44 3.49 -11.07 5.41
CA PRO A 44 2.81 -11.90 4.43
C PRO A 44 3.71 -12.07 3.20
N ASP A 45 3.77 -13.29 2.68
CA ASP A 45 4.55 -13.58 1.47
C ASP A 45 3.94 -12.78 0.31
N PRO A 46 4.69 -11.84 -0.32
CA PRO A 46 4.17 -11.03 -1.41
C PRO A 46 3.81 -11.85 -2.65
N ASN A 47 4.31 -13.08 -2.77
CA ASN A 47 4.02 -14.01 -3.87
C ASN A 47 2.98 -15.07 -3.49
N ALA A 48 2.31 -14.93 -2.34
CA ALA A 48 1.22 -15.82 -1.98
C ALA A 48 0.08 -15.72 -3.01
N LYS A 49 -0.49 -16.89 -3.34
CA LYS A 49 -1.63 -16.97 -4.26
C LYS A 49 -2.91 -16.45 -3.60
N TYR A 50 -3.65 -15.59 -4.29
CA TYR A 50 -4.98 -15.15 -3.90
C TYR A 50 -6.04 -16.23 -4.16
N ASP A 51 -6.85 -16.54 -3.15
CA ASP A 51 -8.02 -17.44 -3.24
C ASP A 51 -9.21 -16.82 -2.45
N PRO A 52 -10.29 -16.38 -3.11
CA PRO A 52 -10.54 -16.47 -4.56
C PRO A 52 -9.66 -15.53 -5.39
N PRO A 53 -9.47 -15.82 -6.70
CA PRO A 53 -8.69 -14.95 -7.58
C PRO A 53 -9.22 -13.52 -7.60
N ILE A 54 -8.30 -12.54 -7.57
CA ILE A 54 -8.61 -11.12 -7.63
C ILE A 54 -8.50 -10.59 -9.07
N GLU A 55 -9.22 -9.50 -9.36
CA GLU A 55 -9.10 -8.79 -10.63
C GLU A 55 -8.36 -7.46 -10.41
N VAL A 56 -7.38 -7.19 -11.27
CA VAL A 56 -6.58 -5.96 -11.24
C VAL A 56 -6.62 -5.33 -12.62
N SER A 57 -7.03 -4.07 -12.68
CA SER A 57 -7.17 -3.31 -13.91
C SER A 57 -5.90 -2.52 -14.23
N THR A 58 -5.58 -2.45 -15.52
CA THR A 58 -4.47 -1.69 -16.09
C THR A 58 -4.90 -1.08 -17.41
N VAL A 59 -4.04 -0.22 -17.97
CA VAL A 59 -4.14 0.22 -19.36
C VAL A 59 -2.84 -0.06 -20.09
N ARG A 60 -2.89 -0.17 -21.42
CA ARG A 60 -1.72 -0.51 -22.24
C ARG A 60 -1.68 0.30 -23.52
N TYR A 61 -0.46 0.50 -24.03
CA TYR A 61 -0.26 0.86 -25.42
C TYR A 61 0.17 -0.38 -26.22
N THR A 62 -0.02 -0.33 -27.53
CA THR A 62 0.49 -1.30 -28.50
C THR A 62 1.07 -0.56 -29.70
N ASP A 63 1.90 -1.24 -30.46
CA ASP A 63 2.34 -0.77 -31.77
C ASP A 63 2.59 -1.97 -32.71
N SER A 64 3.07 -1.69 -33.92
CA SER A 64 3.34 -2.73 -34.93
C SER A 64 4.54 -3.62 -34.61
N SER A 65 5.38 -3.24 -33.64
CA SER A 65 6.51 -4.05 -33.18
C SER A 65 6.11 -5.16 -32.23
N PHE A 66 4.93 -5.05 -31.59
CA PHE A 66 4.44 -6.08 -30.68
C PHE A 66 4.16 -7.36 -31.50
N LYS A 67 4.71 -8.47 -31.04
CA LYS A 67 4.56 -9.78 -31.67
C LYS A 67 4.14 -10.77 -30.60
N PHE A 68 3.03 -11.45 -30.85
CA PHE A 68 2.49 -12.49 -30.01
C PHE A 68 2.64 -13.82 -30.72
N LYS A 69 2.72 -14.92 -29.96
CA LYS A 69 2.57 -16.26 -30.55
C LYS A 69 1.16 -16.41 -31.10
N ASP A 70 0.96 -17.37 -32.00
CA ASP A 70 -0.35 -17.60 -32.60
C ASP A 70 -1.43 -17.84 -31.52
N GLY A 71 -2.52 -17.07 -31.61
CA GLY A 71 -3.62 -17.11 -30.65
C GLY A 71 -3.39 -16.33 -29.35
N GLU A 72 -2.22 -15.69 -29.16
CA GLU A 72 -1.95 -14.82 -28.02
C GLU A 72 -2.25 -13.35 -28.31
N SER A 73 -2.56 -12.60 -27.25
CA SER A 73 -2.86 -11.17 -27.29
C SER A 73 -2.39 -10.49 -26.01
N LEU A 74 -2.57 -9.17 -25.91
CA LEU A 74 -2.31 -8.41 -24.68
C LEU A 74 -3.16 -8.88 -23.49
N ASP A 75 -4.37 -9.38 -23.76
CA ASP A 75 -5.30 -9.88 -22.74
C ASP A 75 -5.15 -11.39 -22.47
N ASN A 76 -4.46 -12.12 -23.35
CA ASN A 76 -4.30 -13.57 -23.25
C ASN A 76 -2.92 -14.00 -23.76
N ASN A 77 -1.94 -14.03 -22.88
CA ASN A 77 -0.57 -14.47 -23.18
C ASN A 77 0.02 -15.25 -22.00
N ALA A 78 1.25 -15.75 -22.15
CA ALA A 78 1.94 -16.49 -21.10
C ALA A 78 1.97 -15.78 -19.74
N TRP A 79 2.09 -14.44 -19.71
CA TRP A 79 2.13 -13.68 -18.45
C TRP A 79 0.77 -13.57 -17.78
N THR A 80 -0.29 -13.26 -18.54
CA THR A 80 -1.64 -13.15 -17.95
C THR A 80 -2.09 -14.49 -17.38
N ARG A 81 -1.72 -15.60 -18.03
CA ARG A 81 -1.98 -16.96 -17.53
C ARG A 81 -1.16 -17.26 -16.29
N ALA A 82 0.14 -16.95 -16.28
CA ALA A 82 1.00 -17.16 -15.11
C ALA A 82 0.51 -16.37 -13.88
N TYR A 83 0.08 -15.11 -14.05
CA TYR A 83 -0.49 -14.33 -12.95
C TYR A 83 -1.77 -14.97 -12.37
N GLU A 84 -2.65 -15.50 -13.23
CA GLU A 84 -3.87 -16.17 -12.75
C GLU A 84 -3.57 -17.51 -12.09
N GLU A 85 -2.70 -18.33 -12.69
CA GLU A 85 -2.40 -19.69 -12.23
C GLU A 85 -1.53 -19.70 -10.97
N GLU A 86 -0.49 -18.87 -10.91
CA GLU A 86 0.49 -18.86 -9.82
C GLU A 86 0.09 -17.92 -8.70
N LEU A 87 -0.42 -16.72 -9.03
CA LEU A 87 -0.73 -15.68 -8.04
C LEU A 87 -2.24 -15.51 -7.81
N GLY A 88 -3.12 -16.08 -8.63
CA GLY A 88 -4.56 -15.83 -8.52
C GLY A 88 -4.94 -14.40 -8.93
N ILE A 89 -4.17 -13.76 -9.81
CA ILE A 89 -4.38 -12.38 -10.24
C ILE A 89 -4.82 -12.36 -11.71
N LYS A 90 -6.02 -11.83 -11.96
CA LYS A 90 -6.56 -11.60 -13.30
C LYS A 90 -6.30 -10.17 -13.72
N VAL A 91 -5.38 -9.98 -14.66
CA VAL A 91 -5.07 -8.65 -15.21
C VAL A 91 -6.08 -8.29 -16.32
N LYS A 92 -6.74 -7.14 -16.20
CA LYS A 92 -7.69 -6.63 -17.20
C LYS A 92 -7.26 -5.29 -17.77
N ASN A 93 -7.19 -5.19 -19.09
CA ASN A 93 -6.97 -3.91 -19.75
C ASN A 93 -8.29 -3.15 -19.88
N LYS A 94 -8.44 -2.00 -19.18
CA LYS A 94 -9.60 -1.11 -19.39
C LYS A 94 -9.66 -0.58 -20.82
N TRP A 95 -8.50 -0.28 -21.38
CA TRP A 95 -8.35 0.09 -22.78
C TRP A 95 -6.93 -0.17 -23.28
N ILE A 96 -6.83 -0.33 -24.60
CA ILE A 96 -5.59 -0.48 -25.34
C ILE A 96 -5.64 0.53 -26.50
N VAL A 97 -4.57 1.30 -26.69
CA VAL A 97 -4.44 2.27 -27.80
C VAL A 97 -3.05 2.23 -28.41
N ASN A 98 -2.82 2.92 -29.52
CA ASN A 98 -1.47 3.11 -30.03
C ASN A 98 -0.67 4.03 -29.09
N GLY A 99 0.66 3.87 -29.03
CA GLY A 99 1.54 4.63 -28.15
C GLY A 99 1.43 6.14 -28.32
N ASP A 100 1.20 6.63 -29.54
CA ASP A 100 0.95 8.04 -29.84
C ASP A 100 -0.35 8.59 -29.22
N GLN A 101 -1.33 7.71 -28.95
CA GLN A 101 -2.62 8.07 -28.36
C GLN A 101 -2.66 7.86 -26.83
N PHE A 102 -1.66 7.18 -26.26
CA PHE A 102 -1.67 6.76 -24.86
C PHE A 102 -1.82 7.95 -23.90
N ASN A 103 -0.96 8.96 -24.02
CA ASN A 103 -0.97 10.11 -23.10
C ASN A 103 -2.27 10.92 -23.20
N GLN A 104 -2.85 11.05 -24.40
CA GLN A 104 -4.13 11.72 -24.57
C GLN A 104 -5.25 10.96 -23.86
N LYS A 105 -5.31 9.63 -24.02
CA LYS A 105 -6.34 8.81 -23.37
C LYS A 105 -6.13 8.69 -21.86
N MET A 106 -4.88 8.66 -21.41
CA MET A 106 -4.55 8.73 -19.99
C MET A 106 -5.04 10.04 -19.37
N ASN A 107 -4.77 11.19 -19.99
CA ASN A 107 -5.25 12.49 -19.50
C ASN A 107 -6.78 12.54 -19.38
N LEU A 108 -7.50 11.94 -20.33
CA LEU A 108 -8.96 11.81 -20.24
C LEU A 108 -9.39 10.94 -19.05
N SER A 109 -8.69 9.82 -18.80
CA SER A 109 -8.96 8.90 -17.69
C SER A 109 -8.71 9.56 -16.34
N ILE A 110 -7.63 10.36 -16.23
CA ILE A 110 -7.32 11.18 -15.05
C ILE A 110 -8.42 12.21 -14.81
N THR A 111 -8.79 12.96 -15.85
CA THR A 111 -9.82 14.01 -15.74
C THR A 111 -11.20 13.43 -15.38
N SER A 112 -11.53 12.23 -15.87
CA SER A 112 -12.79 11.57 -15.57
C SER A 112 -12.80 10.82 -14.23
N GLY A 113 -11.65 10.68 -13.57
CA GLY A 113 -11.48 9.84 -12.39
C GLY A 113 -11.67 8.34 -12.66
N ASP A 114 -11.66 7.91 -13.93
CA ASP A 114 -11.77 6.49 -14.30
C ASP A 114 -10.37 5.89 -14.44
N LEU A 115 -9.66 5.85 -13.32
CA LEU A 115 -8.31 5.34 -13.25
C LEU A 115 -8.32 3.80 -13.14
N PRO A 116 -7.38 3.10 -13.79
CA PRO A 116 -7.12 1.69 -13.50
C PRO A 116 -6.34 1.55 -12.17
N ASP A 117 -6.18 0.33 -11.67
CA ASP A 117 -5.49 0.07 -10.39
C ASP A 117 -3.98 0.29 -10.50
N LEU A 118 -3.39 -0.05 -11.65
CA LEU A 118 -1.98 0.21 -11.94
C LEU A 118 -1.81 0.73 -13.37
N PHE A 119 -0.97 1.75 -13.53
CA PHE A 119 -0.80 2.43 -14.80
C PHE A 119 0.49 3.23 -14.88
N MET A 120 0.94 3.49 -16.11
CA MET A 120 2.11 4.30 -16.38
C MET A 120 1.72 5.75 -16.55
N VAL A 121 2.53 6.65 -15.98
CA VAL A 121 2.35 8.09 -16.05
C VAL A 121 3.68 8.78 -16.34
N ASP A 122 3.61 9.96 -16.96
CA ASP A 122 4.75 10.87 -17.01
C ASP A 122 4.88 11.69 -15.72
N ALA A 123 5.97 12.46 -15.60
CA ALA A 123 6.23 13.27 -14.40
C ALA A 123 5.17 14.35 -14.14
N LYS A 124 4.52 14.88 -15.19
CA LYS A 124 3.48 15.90 -15.04
C LYS A 124 2.20 15.25 -14.50
N GLN A 125 1.78 14.14 -15.10
CA GLN A 125 0.63 13.36 -14.66
C GLN A 125 0.81 12.83 -13.23
N LEU A 126 2.00 12.34 -12.88
CA LEU A 126 2.31 11.89 -11.51
C LEU A 126 2.10 13.01 -10.49
N ARG A 127 2.58 14.22 -10.79
CA ARG A 127 2.39 15.39 -9.91
C ARG A 127 0.92 15.77 -9.76
N GLU A 128 0.18 15.82 -10.86
CA GLU A 128 -1.26 16.12 -10.84
C GLU A 128 -2.04 15.09 -10.02
N LEU A 129 -1.72 13.81 -10.17
CA LEU A 129 -2.33 12.72 -9.40
C LEU A 129 -1.97 12.79 -7.91
N ALA A 130 -0.73 13.12 -7.57
CA ALA A 130 -0.29 13.30 -6.19
C ALA A 130 -0.96 14.51 -5.51
N GLU A 131 -0.98 15.66 -6.19
CA GLU A 131 -1.65 16.87 -5.72
C GLU A 131 -3.18 16.66 -5.58
N GLY A 132 -3.76 15.81 -6.44
CA GLY A 132 -5.17 15.41 -6.40
C GLY A 132 -5.50 14.30 -5.40
N GLY A 133 -4.51 13.71 -4.70
CA GLY A 133 -4.75 12.60 -3.77
C GLY A 133 -5.28 11.33 -4.43
N MET A 134 -4.95 11.10 -5.71
CA MET A 134 -5.42 9.98 -6.53
C MET A 134 -4.41 8.82 -6.60
N LEU A 135 -3.36 8.85 -5.79
CA LEU A 135 -2.33 7.82 -5.72
C LEU A 135 -2.31 7.16 -4.34
N GLU A 136 -2.07 5.86 -4.32
CA GLU A 136 -1.78 5.13 -3.10
C GLU A 136 -0.34 5.37 -2.63
N ASP A 137 -0.14 5.56 -1.32
CA ASP A 137 1.20 5.68 -0.75
C ASP A 137 1.87 4.31 -0.61
N LEU A 138 2.86 4.05 -1.47
CA LEU A 138 3.61 2.79 -1.48
C LEU A 138 4.85 2.82 -0.60
N THR A 139 5.09 3.87 0.21
CA THR A 139 6.31 4.03 1.02
C THR A 139 6.59 2.81 1.89
N GLN A 140 5.58 2.33 2.63
CA GLN A 140 5.74 1.18 3.52
C GLN A 140 5.92 -0.14 2.73
N VAL A 141 5.20 -0.30 1.62
CA VAL A 141 5.31 -1.49 0.76
C VAL A 141 6.71 -1.61 0.16
N VAL A 142 7.29 -0.49 -0.29
CA VAL A 142 8.67 -0.43 -0.79
C VAL A 142 9.66 -0.73 0.33
N ALA A 143 9.45 -0.22 1.55
CA ALA A 143 10.31 -0.51 2.68
C ALA A 143 10.32 -2.02 3.01
N ASP A 144 9.14 -2.64 3.01
CA ASP A 144 8.95 -4.03 3.41
C ASP A 144 9.35 -5.05 2.35
N TYR A 145 9.03 -4.79 1.08
CA TYR A 145 9.17 -5.77 -0.02
C TYR A 145 10.04 -5.29 -1.19
N GLY A 146 10.41 -4.00 -1.22
CA GLY A 146 11.26 -3.46 -2.28
C GLY A 146 12.66 -4.05 -2.24
N THR A 147 13.16 -4.45 -3.41
CA THR A 147 14.56 -4.89 -3.57
C THR A 147 15.53 -3.75 -3.31
N ASP A 148 16.78 -4.06 -2.98
CA ASP A 148 17.82 -3.03 -2.78
C ASP A 148 17.98 -2.12 -4.00
N LEU A 149 17.89 -2.69 -5.21
CA LEU A 149 17.93 -1.93 -6.46
C LEU A 149 16.73 -0.98 -6.59
N THR A 150 15.52 -1.44 -6.23
CA THR A 150 14.31 -0.60 -6.24
C THR A 150 14.47 0.58 -5.28
N LYS A 151 14.93 0.31 -4.06
CA LYS A 151 15.16 1.33 -3.02
C LYS A 151 16.23 2.34 -3.47
N GLU A 152 17.33 1.86 -4.06
CA GLU A 152 18.37 2.72 -4.61
C GLU A 152 17.83 3.63 -5.72
N MET A 153 17.06 3.08 -6.68
CA MET A 153 16.51 3.85 -7.80
C MET A 153 15.53 4.94 -7.33
N ILE A 154 14.68 4.64 -6.35
CA ILE A 154 13.77 5.63 -5.75
C ILE A 154 14.57 6.72 -5.05
N ASN A 155 15.53 6.36 -4.20
CA ASN A 155 16.38 7.31 -3.48
C ASN A 155 17.19 8.21 -4.43
N ARG A 156 17.66 7.68 -5.56
CA ARG A 156 18.34 8.47 -6.59
C ARG A 156 17.41 9.48 -7.24
N GLY A 157 16.15 9.12 -7.48
CA GLY A 157 15.11 10.03 -7.96
C GLY A 157 14.86 11.20 -6.99
N ASP A 158 14.78 10.90 -5.69
CA ASP A 158 14.59 11.91 -4.64
C ASP A 158 15.80 12.85 -4.52
N GLN A 159 17.01 12.32 -4.63
CA GLN A 159 18.24 13.12 -4.59
C GLN A 159 18.37 14.07 -5.79
N CYS A 160 17.74 13.75 -6.94
CA CYS A 160 17.66 14.68 -8.06
C CYS A 160 16.69 15.86 -7.81
N GLN A 161 15.72 15.74 -6.89
CA GLN A 161 14.83 16.86 -6.52
C GLN A 161 15.52 17.91 -5.64
N GLY A 162 16.68 17.59 -5.05
CA GLY A 162 17.53 18.53 -4.30
C GLY A 162 18.33 19.53 -5.14
N CYS A 163 18.31 19.43 -6.48
CA CYS A 163 19.06 20.33 -7.36
C CYS A 163 18.29 21.60 -7.80
N GLY A 164 17.11 21.86 -7.23
CA GLY A 164 16.23 22.98 -7.62
C GLY A 164 16.07 24.11 -6.60
N HIS A 165 16.96 24.25 -5.62
CA HIS A 165 16.95 25.38 -4.68
C HIS A 165 18.22 26.22 -4.83
N LEU A 166 18.22 27.08 -5.86
CA LEU A 166 19.02 28.32 -5.95
C LEU A 166 18.12 29.42 -6.53
#